data_AF-Q6MP47-F1
#
_entry.id   AF-Q6MP47-F1
#
_cell.length_a   1.000
_cell.length_b   1.000
_cell.length_c   1.000
_cell.angle_alpha   90.00
_cell.angle_beta   90.00
_cell.angle_gamma   90.00
#
_symmetry.space_group_name_H-M   'P 1'
#
loop_
_entity.id
_entity.type
_entity.pdbx_description
1 polymer ?
#
loop_
_entity_poly.entity_id
_entity_poly.type
_entity_poly.pdbx_seq_one_letter_code
_entity_poly.pdbx_strand_id
1 'polypeptide(L)'
;MKRFIRFPWRVYWRYFSWQVVAFNGLYLAVISVIDVRHGVRPFVYNEALLNFFVFSILVSAITSYRFAKPIHRVILKALRISSKRTFGSLVKEQEDDLADDETADISELELALDRIHRKMKSRKARYLQSQEESQAFMSAVAEGLVSVSLDEKILYFNSQFAAQFLSSDLLNGQILRLKDAIRSSDVLEGFGKTIKIGKVQRFTVKLPTLIDNQPRFFAVSVNPIRNEKTQEIYGVVGIFHDITEMKRAEQIRMDFVGNASHELRTPLTSIKGYVDTLKEDVKTGQIQQAGKFLDIVSRNIDRLMDLVNDMLSINTLEASNSELKLEMIHPLAISEHVVSELAVMAAEKNITIRVNGDVPPFLADARKVEQVLRNLVSNAVKYIPSGKTIQIRWERDIKEYIILRVIDDGQGIPEQHLDRLFERFYRIDKGRTRDAGGTGLGLAIVKHIMQSHGGTVAVKSIVDQGSEFICSFPIRK
;
A
#
# COMPACT_ATOMS: atom_id res chain seq x y z
N MET A 1 -38.82 36.48 -21.75
CA MET A 1 -37.61 37.11 -22.32
C MET A 1 -37.81 38.57 -22.79
N LYS A 2 -38.57 39.44 -22.09
CA LYS A 2 -38.71 40.88 -22.45
C LYS A 2 -38.84 41.85 -21.26
N ARG A 3 -38.60 41.39 -20.01
CA ARG A 3 -38.93 42.19 -18.80
C ARG A 3 -37.76 42.78 -18.02
N PHE A 4 -36.51 42.51 -18.40
CA PHE A 4 -35.34 42.94 -17.61
C PHE A 4 -34.26 43.63 -18.45
N ILE A 5 -34.63 44.71 -19.15
CA ILE A 5 -33.77 45.89 -19.36
C ILE A 5 -34.74 47.05 -19.53
N ARG A 6 -35.33 47.52 -18.43
CA ARG A 6 -36.00 48.83 -18.44
C ARG A 6 -35.06 49.80 -17.76
N PHE A 7 -34.86 50.96 -18.38
CA PHE A 7 -34.22 52.12 -17.76
C PHE A 7 -34.70 52.25 -16.31
N PRO A 8 -33.85 52.65 -15.33
CA PRO A 8 -34.17 52.60 -13.92
C PRO A 8 -35.14 53.73 -13.56
N TRP A 9 -36.38 53.60 -14.03
CA TRP A 9 -37.45 54.59 -13.93
C TRP A 9 -37.71 54.97 -12.47
N ARG A 10 -37.56 54.04 -11.52
CA ARG A 10 -37.66 54.35 -10.10
C ARG A 10 -36.61 55.35 -9.62
N VAL A 11 -35.35 55.19 -10.05
CA VAL A 11 -34.26 56.11 -9.68
C VAL A 11 -34.46 57.45 -10.37
N TYR A 12 -34.80 57.42 -11.67
CA TYR A 12 -35.14 58.60 -12.45
C TYR A 12 -36.27 59.42 -11.81
N TRP A 13 -37.42 58.79 -11.57
CA TRP A 13 -38.60 59.48 -11.02
C TRP A 13 -38.35 60.02 -9.62
N ARG A 14 -37.58 59.31 -8.78
CA ARG A 14 -37.26 59.78 -7.43
C ARG A 14 -36.35 61.02 -7.45
N TYR A 15 -35.36 61.03 -8.33
CA TYR A 15 -34.46 62.18 -8.48
C TYR A 15 -35.19 63.37 -9.11
N PHE A 16 -36.00 63.10 -10.14
CA PHE A 16 -36.81 64.09 -10.84
C PHE A 16 -37.80 64.77 -9.90
N SER A 17 -38.57 63.99 -9.13
CA SER A 17 -39.55 64.54 -8.18
C SER A 17 -38.89 65.38 -7.11
N TRP A 18 -37.72 64.95 -6.61
CA TRP A 18 -37.00 65.68 -5.57
C TRP A 18 -36.45 67.02 -6.09
N GLN A 19 -35.88 67.04 -7.29
CA GLN A 19 -35.38 68.26 -7.92
C GLN A 19 -36.49 69.27 -8.21
N VAL A 20 -37.63 68.82 -8.75
CA VAL A 20 -38.78 69.71 -9.02
C VAL A 20 -39.28 70.33 -7.72
N VAL A 21 -39.43 69.54 -6.66
CA VAL A 21 -39.86 70.08 -5.34
C VAL A 21 -38.83 71.04 -4.78
N ALA A 22 -37.53 70.71 -4.85
CA ALA A 22 -36.46 71.56 -4.32
C ALA A 22 -36.35 72.89 -5.06
N PHE A 23 -36.36 72.89 -6.40
CA PHE A 23 -36.27 74.12 -7.20
C PHE A 23 -37.46 75.04 -6.98
N ASN A 24 -38.68 74.49 -6.98
CA ASN A 24 -39.88 75.31 -6.77
C ASN A 24 -40.02 75.79 -5.32
N GLY A 25 -39.64 74.98 -4.34
CA GLY A 25 -39.59 75.41 -2.94
C GLY A 25 -38.60 76.56 -2.71
N LEU A 26 -37.41 76.47 -3.31
CA LEU A 26 -36.41 77.54 -3.26
C LEU A 26 -36.90 78.82 -3.94
N TYR A 27 -37.55 78.69 -5.11
CA TYR A 27 -38.09 79.83 -5.84
C TYR A 27 -39.20 80.55 -5.08
N LEU A 28 -40.12 79.81 -4.46
CA LEU A 28 -41.17 80.37 -3.60
C LEU A 28 -40.57 81.10 -2.39
N ALA A 29 -39.53 80.54 -1.78
CA ALA A 29 -38.81 81.20 -0.68
C ALA A 29 -38.18 82.53 -1.14
N VAL A 30 -37.51 82.55 -2.29
CA VAL A 30 -36.91 83.76 -2.86
C VAL A 30 -37.96 84.81 -3.19
N ILE A 31 -39.07 84.43 -3.83
CA ILE A 31 -40.19 85.33 -4.12
C ILE A 31 -40.78 85.92 -2.83
N SER A 32 -41.00 85.10 -1.80
CA SER A 32 -41.58 85.57 -0.54
C SER A 32 -40.74 86.66 0.12
N VAL A 33 -39.41 86.58 0.00
CA VAL A 33 -38.49 87.59 0.54
C VAL A 33 -38.51 88.88 -0.28
N ILE A 34 -38.66 88.76 -1.60
CA ILE A 34 -38.74 89.91 -2.51
C ILE A 34 -40.07 90.66 -2.32
N ASP A 35 -41.17 89.93 -2.14
CA ASP A 35 -42.51 90.51 -1.99
C ASP A 35 -42.63 91.38 -0.74
N VAL A 36 -42.07 90.90 0.39
CA VAL A 36 -41.99 91.64 1.65
C VAL A 36 -41.19 92.95 1.52
N ARG A 37 -40.23 93.02 0.59
CA ARG A 37 -39.37 94.20 0.43
C ARG A 37 -39.87 95.24 -0.57
N HIS A 38 -40.57 94.84 -1.63
CA HIS A 38 -40.76 95.70 -2.80
C HIS A 38 -42.21 95.85 -3.29
N GLY A 39 -43.20 95.20 -2.68
CA GLY A 39 -44.62 95.47 -2.92
C GLY A 39 -45.04 95.38 -4.39
N VAL A 40 -44.75 94.25 -5.03
CA VAL A 40 -44.97 94.04 -6.48
C VAL A 40 -46.42 93.60 -6.76
N ARG A 41 -46.96 93.90 -7.94
CA ARG A 41 -48.36 93.58 -8.30
C ARG A 41 -48.60 92.06 -8.41
N PRO A 42 -49.76 91.53 -7.93
CA PRO A 42 -50.09 90.10 -7.94
C PRO A 42 -50.03 89.42 -9.32
N PHE A 43 -50.32 90.15 -10.39
CA PHE A 43 -50.38 89.60 -11.75
C PHE A 43 -49.01 89.16 -12.29
N VAL A 44 -47.94 89.88 -11.95
CA VAL A 44 -46.58 89.56 -12.43
C VAL A 44 -46.03 88.29 -11.76
N TYR A 45 -46.45 88.00 -10.52
CA TYR A 45 -46.03 86.80 -9.80
C TYR A 45 -46.54 85.52 -10.43
N ASN A 46 -47.80 85.49 -10.86
CA ASN A 46 -48.41 84.27 -11.37
C ASN A 46 -47.78 83.82 -12.70
N GLU A 47 -47.44 84.77 -13.60
CA GLU A 47 -46.75 84.44 -14.85
C GLU A 47 -45.29 84.01 -14.60
N ALA A 48 -44.58 84.68 -13.70
CA ALA A 48 -43.20 84.32 -13.34
C ALA A 48 -43.12 82.93 -12.68
N LEU A 49 -44.07 82.61 -11.79
CA LEU A 49 -44.21 81.29 -11.15
C LEU A 49 -44.45 80.19 -12.17
N LEU A 50 -45.36 80.41 -13.12
CA LEU A 50 -45.66 79.41 -14.15
C LEU A 50 -44.44 79.14 -15.04
N ASN A 51 -43.76 80.21 -15.48
CA ASN A 51 -42.58 80.09 -16.34
C ASN A 51 -41.42 79.39 -15.62
N PHE A 52 -41.18 79.71 -14.34
CA PHE A 52 -40.15 79.03 -13.55
C PHE A 52 -40.49 77.56 -13.29
N PHE A 53 -41.77 77.25 -13.03
CA PHE A 53 -42.22 75.88 -12.82
C PHE A 53 -41.94 75.01 -14.07
N VAL A 54 -42.28 75.50 -15.26
CA VAL A 54 -41.99 74.80 -16.53
C VAL A 54 -40.49 74.63 -16.75
N PHE A 55 -39.70 75.68 -16.48
CA PHE A 55 -38.24 75.61 -16.59
C PHE A 55 -37.64 74.57 -15.63
N SER A 56 -38.11 74.53 -14.38
CA SER A 56 -37.65 73.58 -13.36
C SER A 56 -37.93 72.12 -13.76
N ILE A 57 -39.07 71.86 -14.42
CA ILE A 57 -39.43 70.54 -14.93
C ILE A 57 -38.45 70.12 -16.04
N LEU A 58 -38.15 71.00 -16.98
CA LEU A 58 -37.23 70.71 -18.09
C LEU A 58 -35.81 70.42 -17.57
N VAL A 59 -35.28 71.26 -16.68
CA VAL A 59 -33.95 71.08 -16.09
C VAL A 59 -33.88 69.80 -15.25
N SER A 60 -34.91 69.52 -14.46
CA SER A 60 -34.99 68.31 -13.64
C SER A 60 -35.07 67.06 -14.52
N ALA A 61 -35.82 67.09 -15.63
CA ALA A 61 -35.93 65.97 -16.55
C ALA A 61 -34.58 65.63 -17.20
N ILE A 62 -33.83 66.65 -17.63
CA ILE A 62 -32.52 66.50 -18.28
C ILE A 62 -31.48 65.96 -17.30
N THR A 63 -31.36 66.58 -16.11
CA THR A 63 -30.36 66.19 -15.11
C THR A 63 -30.66 64.82 -14.50
N SER A 64 -31.93 64.51 -14.23
CA SER A 64 -32.34 63.17 -13.78
C SER A 64 -32.06 62.09 -14.83
N TYR A 65 -32.22 62.40 -16.12
CA TYR A 65 -31.87 61.47 -17.20
C TYR A 65 -30.36 61.23 -17.26
N ARG A 66 -29.55 62.29 -17.13
CA ARG A 66 -28.08 62.20 -17.10
C ARG A 66 -27.56 61.39 -15.92
N PHE A 67 -28.17 61.48 -14.75
CA PHE A 67 -27.80 60.66 -13.59
C PHE A 67 -28.25 59.20 -13.67
N ALA A 68 -29.46 58.95 -14.18
CA ALA A 68 -30.02 57.59 -14.21
C ALA A 68 -29.35 56.68 -15.26
N LYS A 69 -28.86 57.24 -16.37
CA LYS A 69 -28.22 56.51 -17.47
C LYS A 69 -26.92 55.77 -17.09
N PRO A 70 -25.91 56.36 -16.41
CA PRO A 70 -24.68 55.66 -16.02
C PRO A 70 -24.93 54.57 -14.96
N ILE A 71 -25.80 54.82 -13.98
CA ILE A 71 -26.20 53.81 -12.98
C ILE A 71 -26.81 52.58 -13.65
N HIS A 72 -27.63 52.81 -14.68
CA HIS A 72 -28.20 51.72 -15.47
C HIS A 72 -27.12 50.84 -16.13
N ARG A 73 -26.09 51.46 -16.72
CA ARG A 73 -24.98 50.74 -17.36
C ARG A 73 -24.22 49.87 -16.36
N VAL A 74 -23.91 50.39 -15.19
CA VAL A 74 -23.21 49.64 -14.12
C VAL A 74 -24.05 48.46 -13.63
N ILE A 75 -25.34 48.67 -13.34
CA ILE A 75 -26.25 47.60 -12.91
C ILE A 75 -26.35 46.49 -13.97
N LEU A 76 -26.49 46.86 -15.25
CA LEU A 76 -26.58 45.89 -16.33
C LEU A 76 -25.28 45.09 -16.51
N LYS A 77 -24.12 45.72 -16.38
CA LYS A 77 -22.82 45.05 -16.50
C LYS A 77 -22.56 44.13 -15.31
N ALA A 78 -22.89 44.55 -14.09
CA ALA A 78 -22.85 43.70 -12.88
C ALA A 78 -23.81 42.49 -12.98
N LEU A 79 -25.02 42.69 -13.51
CA LEU A 79 -25.97 41.60 -13.76
C LEU A 79 -25.48 40.67 -14.88
N ARG A 80 -24.81 41.17 -15.92
CA ARG A 80 -24.15 40.34 -16.95
C ARG A 80 -23.01 39.51 -16.39
N ILE A 81 -22.21 40.05 -15.46
CA ILE A 81 -21.12 39.32 -14.80
C ILE A 81 -21.67 38.22 -13.87
N SER A 82 -22.77 38.50 -13.17
CA SER A 82 -23.49 37.50 -12.34
C SER A 82 -24.16 36.41 -13.20
N SER A 83 -24.74 36.79 -14.34
CA SER A 83 -25.49 35.87 -15.23
C SER A 83 -24.65 35.15 -16.28
N LYS A 84 -23.39 35.53 -16.52
CA LYS A 84 -22.42 34.75 -17.31
C LYS A 84 -22.16 33.34 -16.73
N ARG A 85 -22.65 33.05 -15.53
CA ARG A 85 -22.68 31.71 -14.93
C ARG A 85 -23.76 30.79 -15.53
N THR A 86 -24.72 31.31 -16.30
CA THR A 86 -25.87 30.53 -16.78
C THR A 86 -25.94 30.40 -18.30
N PHE A 87 -25.20 31.20 -19.07
CA PHE A 87 -25.21 31.10 -20.53
C PHE A 87 -23.79 31.31 -21.08
N GLY A 88 -23.22 30.22 -21.58
CA GLY A 88 -21.96 30.26 -22.33
C GLY A 88 -22.09 31.16 -23.56
N SER A 89 -20.96 31.79 -23.92
CA SER A 89 -20.60 32.35 -25.23
C SER A 89 -21.76 32.72 -26.15
N LEU A 90 -22.02 34.02 -26.35
CA LEU A 90 -22.55 34.62 -27.60
C LEU A 90 -22.97 36.08 -27.35
N VAL A 91 -22.02 37.01 -27.22
CA VAL A 91 -22.19 38.41 -27.66
C VAL A 91 -20.80 38.94 -28.00
N LYS A 92 -20.56 39.23 -29.28
CA LYS A 92 -19.35 39.90 -29.79
C LYS A 92 -19.13 41.21 -29.04
N GLU A 93 -17.87 41.46 -28.69
CA GLU A 93 -17.38 42.79 -28.34
C GLU A 93 -17.77 43.77 -29.46
N GLN A 94 -18.55 44.78 -29.10
CA GLN A 94 -18.76 45.96 -29.91
C GLN A 94 -18.23 47.10 -29.05
N GLU A 95 -17.01 47.52 -29.37
CA GLU A 95 -16.41 48.77 -28.91
C GLU A 95 -17.33 49.90 -29.35
N ASP A 96 -17.85 50.65 -28.39
CA ASP A 96 -18.57 51.90 -28.63
C ASP A 96 -17.66 53.01 -28.11
N ASP A 97 -16.92 53.62 -29.05
CA ASP A 97 -16.13 54.83 -28.88
C ASP A 97 -17.06 56.00 -28.51
N LEU A 98 -17.13 56.33 -27.23
CA LEU A 98 -17.59 57.64 -26.76
C LEU A 98 -16.75 58.03 -25.55
N ALA A 99 -15.69 58.80 -25.81
CA ALA A 99 -15.00 59.59 -24.82
C ALA A 99 -15.95 60.66 -24.27
N ASP A 100 -16.05 60.75 -22.94
CA ASP A 100 -16.30 62.02 -22.25
C ASP A 100 -15.84 61.89 -20.78
N ASP A 101 -15.12 62.92 -20.36
CA ASP A 101 -14.15 63.07 -19.27
C ASP A 101 -14.70 62.95 -17.82
N GLU A 102 -15.83 62.26 -17.59
CA GLU A 102 -16.44 62.04 -16.26
C GLU A 102 -16.38 60.55 -15.79
N THR A 103 -15.61 59.71 -16.48
CA THR A 103 -15.59 58.24 -16.31
C THR A 103 -14.44 57.68 -15.45
N ALA A 104 -13.59 58.53 -14.87
CA ALA A 104 -12.40 58.08 -14.13
C ALA A 104 -12.75 57.24 -12.89
N ASP A 105 -13.67 57.70 -12.05
CA ASP A 105 -14.06 57.00 -10.80
C ASP A 105 -14.80 55.67 -11.05
N ILE A 106 -15.56 55.60 -12.15
CA ILE A 106 -16.28 54.38 -12.53
C ILE A 106 -15.31 53.37 -13.16
N SER A 107 -14.30 53.83 -13.91
CA SER A 107 -13.25 52.96 -14.44
C SER A 107 -12.40 52.33 -13.34
N GLU A 108 -12.14 53.04 -12.24
CA GLU A 108 -11.41 52.51 -11.09
C GLU A 108 -12.19 51.39 -10.39
N LEU A 109 -13.51 51.55 -10.23
CA LEU A 109 -14.38 50.50 -9.68
C LEU A 109 -14.47 49.27 -10.59
N GLU A 110 -14.52 49.47 -11.90
CA GLU A 110 -14.47 48.37 -12.88
C GLU A 110 -13.15 47.59 -12.78
N LEU A 111 -12.01 48.29 -12.73
CA LEU A 111 -10.70 47.68 -12.55
C LEU A 111 -10.59 46.93 -11.21
N ALA A 112 -11.18 47.45 -10.13
CA ALA A 112 -11.19 46.81 -8.81
C ALA A 112 -11.99 45.50 -8.80
N LEU A 113 -13.18 45.47 -9.42
CA LEU A 113 -14.01 44.26 -9.53
C LEU A 113 -13.32 43.17 -10.34
N ASP A 114 -12.70 43.52 -11.45
CA ASP A 114 -11.93 42.58 -12.27
C ASP A 114 -10.71 42.02 -11.51
N ARG A 115 -10.05 42.84 -10.70
CA ARG A 115 -8.92 42.43 -9.87
C ARG A 115 -9.36 41.43 -8.79
N ILE A 116 -10.50 41.67 -8.14
CA ILE A 116 -11.10 40.74 -7.16
C ILE A 116 -11.49 39.43 -7.82
N HIS A 117 -12.15 39.48 -8.98
CA HIS A 117 -12.58 38.28 -9.71
C HIS A 117 -11.38 37.41 -10.11
N ARG A 118 -10.34 38.01 -10.69
CA ARG A 118 -9.08 37.32 -11.02
C ARG A 118 -8.44 36.69 -9.78
N LYS A 119 -8.40 37.40 -8.65
CA LYS A 119 -7.85 36.90 -7.37
C LYS A 119 -8.66 35.75 -6.78
N MET A 120 -9.99 35.77 -6.89
CA MET A 120 -10.85 34.66 -6.45
C MET A 120 -10.68 33.44 -7.35
N LYS A 121 -10.66 33.63 -8.67
CA LYS A 121 -10.45 32.54 -9.64
C LYS A 121 -9.13 31.82 -9.39
N SER A 122 -8.04 32.58 -9.19
CA SER A 122 -6.72 31.99 -8.91
C SER A 122 -6.63 31.34 -7.52
N ARG A 123 -7.32 31.86 -6.50
CA ARG A 123 -7.43 31.19 -5.19
C ARG A 123 -8.20 29.87 -5.28
N LYS A 124 -9.33 29.86 -6.00
CA LYS A 124 -10.12 28.64 -6.21
C LYS A 124 -9.32 27.57 -6.95
N ALA A 125 -8.62 27.95 -8.03
CA ALA A 125 -7.78 27.02 -8.79
C ALA A 125 -6.67 26.42 -7.91
N ARG A 126 -5.94 27.25 -7.15
CA ARG A 126 -4.90 26.76 -6.21
C ARG A 126 -5.46 25.86 -5.12
N TYR A 127 -6.65 26.16 -4.60
CA TYR A 127 -7.30 25.31 -3.60
C TYR A 127 -7.67 23.94 -4.17
N LEU A 128 -8.27 23.91 -5.36
CA LEU A 128 -8.60 22.65 -6.05
C LEU A 128 -7.35 21.84 -6.35
N GLN A 129 -6.30 22.47 -6.88
CA GLN A 129 -5.02 21.81 -7.12
C GLN A 129 -4.42 21.23 -5.83
N SER A 130 -4.38 22.01 -4.75
CA SER A 130 -3.88 21.53 -3.45
C SER A 130 -4.72 20.37 -2.88
N GLN A 131 -6.03 20.37 -3.12
CA GLN A 131 -6.93 19.28 -2.75
C GLN A 131 -6.64 18.01 -3.57
N GLU A 132 -6.49 18.13 -4.89
CA GLU A 132 -6.14 17.03 -5.79
C GLU A 132 -4.77 16.42 -5.44
N GLU A 133 -3.76 17.27 -5.20
CA GLU A 133 -2.42 16.85 -4.77
C GLU A 133 -2.47 16.10 -3.44
N SER A 134 -3.23 16.60 -2.46
CA SER A 134 -3.39 15.94 -1.15
C SER A 134 -4.05 14.57 -1.29
N GLN A 135 -5.08 14.45 -2.14
CA GLN A 135 -5.78 13.18 -2.38
C GLN A 135 -4.89 12.18 -3.12
N ALA A 136 -4.11 12.64 -4.11
CA ALA A 136 -3.15 11.82 -4.83
C ALA A 136 -2.06 11.28 -3.88
N PHE A 137 -1.49 12.14 -3.04
CA PHE A 137 -0.51 11.73 -2.02
C PHE A 137 -1.08 10.66 -1.09
N MET A 138 -2.28 10.89 -0.53
CA MET A 138 -2.92 9.94 0.39
C MET A 138 -3.30 8.61 -0.27
N SER A 139 -3.52 8.61 -1.59
CA SER A 139 -3.80 7.39 -2.37
C SER A 139 -2.54 6.64 -2.79
N ALA A 140 -1.39 7.32 -2.85
CA ALA A 140 -0.09 6.72 -3.14
C ALA A 140 0.54 6.02 -1.92
N VAL A 141 0.12 6.38 -0.70
CA VAL A 141 0.52 5.71 0.54
C VAL A 141 0.07 4.24 0.52
N ALA A 142 0.99 3.33 0.80
CA ALA A 142 0.74 1.88 0.77
C ALA A 142 -0.12 1.41 1.96
N GLU A 143 -0.06 2.13 3.08
CA GLU A 143 -0.87 1.87 4.27
C GLU A 143 -2.36 2.21 4.06
N GLY A 144 -3.23 1.46 4.71
CA GLY A 144 -4.65 1.81 4.82
C GLY A 144 -4.82 3.01 5.76
N LEU A 145 -5.45 4.08 5.27
CA LEU A 145 -5.76 5.26 6.06
C LEU A 145 -7.27 5.41 6.20
N VAL A 146 -7.73 5.66 7.43
CA VAL A 146 -9.11 6.03 7.72
C VAL A 146 -9.15 7.11 8.79
N SER A 147 -9.99 8.12 8.61
CA SER A 147 -10.28 9.10 9.66
C SER A 147 -11.74 9.02 10.05
N VAL A 148 -12.02 9.22 11.33
CA VAL A 148 -13.37 9.17 11.88
C VAL A 148 -13.64 10.37 12.78
N SER A 149 -14.90 10.77 12.84
CA SER A 149 -15.39 11.80 13.77
C SER A 149 -15.41 11.28 15.21
N LEU A 150 -15.70 12.15 16.18
CA LEU A 150 -15.96 11.77 17.57
C LEU A 150 -17.11 10.76 17.73
N ASP A 151 -18.11 10.77 16.83
CA ASP A 151 -19.21 9.81 16.77
C ASP A 151 -18.88 8.52 15.97
N GLU A 152 -17.60 8.28 15.68
CA GLU A 152 -17.09 7.13 14.90
C GLU A 152 -17.58 7.04 13.44
N LYS A 153 -18.11 8.13 12.88
CA LYS A 153 -18.45 8.23 11.45
C LYS A 153 -17.17 8.40 10.64
N ILE A 154 -17.02 7.64 9.57
CA ILE A 154 -15.88 7.76 8.66
C ILE A 154 -15.96 9.10 7.91
N LEU A 155 -14.93 9.92 8.08
CA LEU A 155 -14.78 11.23 7.44
C LEU A 155 -13.99 11.11 6.12
N TYR A 156 -12.98 10.24 6.10
CA TYR A 156 -12.12 10.02 4.95
C TYR A 156 -11.49 8.63 5.02
N PHE A 157 -11.21 8.02 3.87
CA PHE A 157 -10.39 6.82 3.73
C PHE A 157 -9.63 6.86 2.40
N ASN A 158 -8.48 6.19 2.32
CA ASN A 158 -7.76 6.04 1.06
C ASN A 158 -8.14 4.76 0.30
N SER A 159 -7.62 4.62 -0.92
CA SER A 159 -7.85 3.45 -1.79
C SER A 159 -7.43 2.14 -1.14
N GLN A 160 -6.33 2.11 -0.39
CA GLN A 160 -5.82 0.90 0.27
C GLN A 160 -6.76 0.42 1.38
N PHE A 161 -7.24 1.32 2.23
CA PHE A 161 -8.22 0.98 3.26
C PHE A 161 -9.53 0.46 2.63
N ALA A 162 -9.98 1.11 1.55
CA ALA A 162 -11.19 0.68 0.84
C ALA A 162 -11.04 -0.74 0.27
N ALA A 163 -9.95 -1.02 -0.44
CA ALA A 163 -9.70 -2.34 -1.02
C ALA A 163 -9.60 -3.46 0.03
N GLN A 164 -9.09 -3.15 1.23
CA GLN A 164 -8.92 -4.13 2.30
C GLN A 164 -10.20 -4.39 3.10
N PHE A 165 -11.01 -3.36 3.36
CA PHE A 165 -12.08 -3.43 4.38
C PHE A 165 -13.47 -2.99 3.92
N LEU A 166 -13.63 -2.34 2.75
CA LEU A 166 -14.94 -1.84 2.28
C LEU A 166 -15.46 -2.67 1.10
N SER A 167 -16.66 -3.25 1.25
CA SER A 167 -17.34 -3.93 0.14
C SER A 167 -18.01 -2.92 -0.80
N SER A 168 -18.23 -3.31 -2.06
CA SER A 168 -18.84 -2.46 -3.10
C SER A 168 -20.22 -1.89 -2.69
N ASP A 169 -20.99 -2.64 -1.90
CA ASP A 169 -22.30 -2.24 -1.39
C ASP A 169 -22.22 -1.12 -0.34
N LEU A 170 -21.14 -1.09 0.45
CA LEU A 170 -20.89 -0.06 1.47
C LEU A 170 -20.47 1.27 0.85
N LEU A 171 -19.91 1.27 -0.36
CA LEU A 171 -19.52 2.48 -1.08
C LEU A 171 -20.72 3.24 -1.69
N ASN A 172 -21.85 2.57 -1.88
CA ASN A 172 -23.06 3.12 -2.53
C ASN A 172 -24.16 3.57 -1.54
N GLY A 173 -23.93 3.46 -0.23
CA GLY A 173 -24.92 3.73 0.84
C GLY A 173 -24.45 4.73 1.92
N GLN A 174 -25.41 5.22 2.72
CA GLN A 174 -25.30 6.28 3.75
C GLN A 174 -24.11 6.17 4.74
N ILE A 175 -23.84 7.30 5.42
CA ILE A 175 -22.97 7.53 6.59
C ILE A 175 -22.34 6.24 7.17
N LEU A 176 -21.18 5.88 6.63
CA LEU A 176 -20.37 4.75 7.10
C LEU A 176 -19.83 5.02 8.50
N ARG A 177 -20.05 4.10 9.45
CA ARG A 177 -19.35 4.10 10.74
C ARG A 177 -18.19 3.11 10.73
N LEU A 178 -17.20 3.33 11.59
CA LEU A 178 -16.03 2.46 11.69
C LEU A 178 -16.39 0.99 11.92
N LYS A 179 -17.38 0.73 12.79
CA LYS A 179 -17.87 -0.61 13.11
C LYS A 179 -18.49 -1.37 11.93
N ASP A 180 -18.94 -0.65 10.91
CA ASP A 180 -19.55 -1.25 9.72
C ASP A 180 -18.45 -1.76 8.78
N ALA A 181 -17.28 -1.10 8.77
CA ALA A 181 -16.10 -1.50 8.02
C ALA A 181 -15.25 -2.56 8.76
N ILE A 182 -15.01 -2.38 10.06
CA ILE A 182 -14.14 -3.25 10.86
C ILE A 182 -14.85 -3.67 12.15
N ARG A 183 -15.08 -4.97 12.31
CA ARG A 183 -15.76 -5.58 13.47
C ARG A 183 -14.82 -6.05 14.59
N SER A 184 -13.54 -5.67 14.55
CA SER A 184 -12.56 -6.06 15.57
C SER A 184 -12.69 -5.20 16.84
N SER A 185 -12.82 -5.86 17.99
CA SER A 185 -12.89 -5.20 19.30
C SER A 185 -11.66 -4.34 19.58
N ASP A 186 -10.46 -4.83 19.25
CA ASP A 186 -9.20 -4.11 19.49
C ASP A 186 -9.15 -2.78 18.72
N VAL A 187 -9.66 -2.79 17.48
CA VAL A 187 -9.71 -1.60 16.63
C VAL A 187 -10.70 -0.59 17.21
N LEU A 188 -11.92 -1.02 17.53
CA LEU A 188 -12.94 -0.14 18.08
C LEU A 188 -12.50 0.45 19.44
N GLU A 189 -11.90 -0.37 20.30
CA GLU A 189 -11.36 0.08 21.58
C GLU A 189 -10.20 1.06 21.41
N GLY A 190 -9.28 0.81 20.48
CA GLY A 190 -8.17 1.71 20.16
C GLY A 190 -8.64 3.09 19.72
N PHE A 191 -9.62 3.14 18.81
CA PHE A 191 -10.25 4.40 18.38
C PHE A 191 -10.99 5.10 19.51
N GLY A 192 -11.82 4.37 20.27
CA GLY A 192 -12.56 4.92 21.41
C GLY A 192 -11.64 5.48 22.51
N LYS A 193 -10.52 4.79 22.81
CA LYS A 193 -9.50 5.28 23.74
C LYS A 193 -8.83 6.54 23.23
N THR A 194 -8.45 6.63 21.96
CA THR A 194 -7.85 7.85 21.39
C THR A 194 -8.83 9.03 21.42
N ILE A 195 -10.12 8.80 21.13
CA ILE A 195 -11.16 9.83 21.19
C ILE A 195 -11.29 10.39 22.62
N LYS A 196 -11.32 9.51 23.64
CA LYS A 196 -11.50 9.90 25.05
C LYS A 196 -10.25 10.50 25.69
N ILE A 197 -9.08 9.89 25.45
CA ILE A 197 -7.83 10.21 26.15
C ILE A 197 -7.01 11.25 25.36
N GLY A 198 -7.21 11.32 24.04
CA GLY A 198 -6.44 12.22 23.17
C GLY A 198 -4.97 11.85 23.02
N LYS A 199 -4.60 10.59 23.33
CA LYS A 199 -3.24 10.05 23.16
C LYS A 199 -3.20 9.03 22.04
N VAL A 200 -2.06 8.96 21.37
CA VAL A 200 -1.79 7.98 20.32
C VAL A 200 -1.90 6.56 20.90
N GLN A 201 -2.60 5.68 20.21
CA GLN A 201 -2.68 4.25 20.53
C GLN A 201 -1.98 3.46 19.43
N ARG A 202 -1.15 2.49 19.82
CA ARG A 202 -0.47 1.59 18.88
C ARG A 202 -0.67 0.15 19.33
N PHE A 203 -1.12 -0.70 18.44
CA PHE A 203 -1.34 -2.12 18.72
C PHE A 203 -1.21 -2.93 17.44
N THR A 204 -1.00 -4.24 17.59
CA THR A 204 -1.02 -5.19 16.49
C THR A 204 -2.29 -6.00 16.57
N VAL A 205 -2.99 -6.17 15.44
CA VAL A 205 -4.24 -6.92 15.36
C VAL A 205 -4.27 -7.78 14.11
N LYS A 206 -4.91 -8.95 14.20
CA LYS A 206 -5.16 -9.82 13.06
C LYS A 206 -6.58 -9.56 12.53
N LEU A 207 -6.69 -9.10 11.29
CA LEU A 207 -7.96 -8.69 10.68
C LEU A 207 -8.26 -9.50 9.42
N PRO A 208 -9.52 -9.91 9.19
CA PRO A 208 -9.93 -10.41 7.87
C PRO A 208 -9.89 -9.28 6.84
N THR A 209 -9.47 -9.60 5.61
CA THR A 209 -9.46 -8.63 4.49
C THR A 209 -10.25 -9.16 3.31
N LEU A 210 -10.77 -8.25 2.49
CA LEU A 210 -11.58 -8.58 1.31
C LEU A 210 -10.75 -9.00 0.08
N ILE A 211 -9.42 -8.85 0.13
CA ILE A 211 -8.53 -9.09 -1.02
C ILE A 211 -8.40 -10.59 -1.33
N ASP A 212 -8.18 -11.41 -0.29
CA ASP A 212 -7.87 -12.83 -0.43
C ASP A 212 -8.66 -13.73 0.56
N ASN A 213 -9.60 -13.14 1.31
CA ASN A 213 -10.35 -13.80 2.37
C ASN A 213 -9.45 -14.49 3.42
N GLN A 214 -8.18 -14.09 3.50
CA GLN A 214 -7.24 -14.56 4.50
C GLN A 214 -7.03 -13.47 5.56
N PRO A 215 -6.87 -13.86 6.83
CA PRO A 215 -6.61 -12.91 7.88
C PRO A 215 -5.15 -12.42 7.82
N ARG A 216 -4.98 -11.10 7.87
CA ARG A 216 -3.70 -10.39 7.80
C ARG A 216 -3.36 -9.70 9.11
N PHE A 217 -2.08 -9.52 9.39
CA PHE A 217 -1.60 -8.82 10.58
C PHE A 217 -1.37 -7.34 10.25
N PHE A 218 -1.95 -6.46 11.05
CA PHE A 218 -1.80 -5.02 10.92
C PHE A 218 -1.18 -4.42 12.17
N ALA A 219 -0.13 -3.62 11.99
CA ALA A 219 0.28 -2.63 12.98
C ALA A 219 -0.62 -1.40 12.82
N VAL A 220 -1.49 -1.17 13.79
CA VAL A 220 -2.45 -0.07 13.77
C VAL A 220 -1.96 1.05 14.67
N SER A 221 -1.93 2.27 14.14
CA SER A 221 -1.60 3.50 14.85
C SER A 221 -2.77 4.46 14.76
N VAL A 222 -3.38 4.78 15.90
CA VAL A 222 -4.53 5.70 15.97
C VAL A 222 -4.08 7.01 16.60
N ASN A 223 -4.22 8.11 15.85
CA ASN A 223 -3.71 9.42 16.19
C ASN A 223 -4.87 10.43 16.24
N PRO A 224 -4.97 11.28 17.28
CA PRO A 224 -6.00 12.31 17.34
C PRO A 224 -5.74 13.42 16.34
N ILE A 225 -6.79 13.91 15.70
CA ILE A 225 -6.75 15.07 14.82
C ILE A 225 -7.20 16.28 15.63
N ARG A 226 -6.31 17.27 15.75
CA ARG A 226 -6.52 18.47 16.56
C ARG A 226 -6.69 19.69 15.66
N ASN A 227 -7.56 20.60 16.08
CA ASN A 227 -7.60 21.94 15.49
C ASN A 227 -6.34 22.71 15.92
N GLU A 228 -5.62 23.30 14.97
CA GLU A 228 -4.37 24.03 15.28
C GLU A 228 -4.57 25.16 16.29
N LYS A 229 -5.72 25.87 16.22
CA LYS A 229 -5.99 27.05 17.04
C LYS A 229 -6.57 26.72 18.41
N THR A 230 -7.53 25.79 18.47
CA THR A 230 -8.24 25.46 19.73
C THR A 230 -7.63 24.27 20.47
N GLN A 231 -6.75 23.49 19.82
CA GLN A 231 -6.20 22.22 20.31
C GLN A 231 -7.25 21.13 20.61
N GLU A 232 -8.52 21.41 20.32
CA GLU A 232 -9.63 20.48 20.47
C GLU A 232 -9.55 19.36 19.44
N ILE A 233 -9.86 18.16 19.90
CA ILE A 233 -9.92 16.96 19.06
C ILE A 233 -11.27 16.97 18.36
N TYR A 234 -11.28 16.92 17.03
CA TYR A 234 -12.51 16.83 16.24
C TYR A 234 -12.64 15.50 15.49
N GLY A 235 -11.60 14.67 15.52
CA GLY A 235 -11.58 13.34 14.94
C GLY A 235 -10.31 12.58 15.28
N VAL A 236 -10.19 11.37 14.76
CA VAL A 236 -8.99 10.53 14.90
C VAL A 236 -8.67 9.89 13.56
N VAL A 237 -7.40 9.66 13.26
CA VAL A 237 -6.91 8.98 12.06
C VAL A 237 -6.25 7.66 12.47
N GLY A 238 -6.70 6.56 11.87
CA GLY A 238 -6.07 5.25 11.97
C GLY A 238 -5.23 4.95 10.73
N ILE A 239 -4.02 4.49 10.98
CA ILE A 239 -3.08 4.02 9.97
C ILE A 239 -2.93 2.51 10.16
N PHE A 240 -3.18 1.74 9.09
CA PHE A 240 -3.14 0.29 9.04
C PHE A 240 -1.96 -0.14 8.17
N HIS A 241 -0.85 -0.51 8.81
CA HIS A 241 0.33 -1.01 8.13
C HIS A 241 0.30 -2.54 8.11
N ASP A 242 0.22 -3.15 6.93
CA ASP A 242 0.21 -4.61 6.75
C ASP A 242 1.61 -5.16 7.05
N ILE A 243 1.73 -5.86 8.18
CA ILE A 243 2.97 -6.50 8.65
C ILE A 243 2.91 -8.02 8.47
N THR A 244 2.01 -8.53 7.64
CA THR A 244 1.78 -9.98 7.50
C THR A 244 3.03 -10.73 7.09
N GLU A 245 3.74 -10.24 6.06
CA GLU A 245 4.99 -10.86 5.59
C GLU A 245 6.09 -10.82 6.66
N MET A 246 6.21 -9.70 7.38
CA MET A 246 7.15 -9.58 8.50
C MET A 246 6.82 -10.58 9.61
N LYS A 247 5.54 -10.72 9.97
CA LYS A 247 5.08 -11.69 10.97
C LYS A 247 5.26 -13.14 10.53
N ARG A 248 5.04 -13.45 9.25
CA ARG A 248 5.31 -14.77 8.67
C ARG A 248 6.80 -15.11 8.74
N ALA A 249 7.67 -14.17 8.36
CA ALA A 249 9.11 -14.35 8.44
C ALA A 249 9.59 -14.53 9.90
N GLU A 250 9.04 -13.75 10.83
CA GLU A 250 9.30 -13.89 12.27
C GLU A 250 8.89 -15.28 12.78
N GLN A 251 7.69 -15.75 12.42
CA GLN A 251 7.20 -17.07 12.81
C GLN A 251 8.08 -18.20 12.25
N ILE A 252 8.44 -18.15 10.96
CA ILE A 252 9.34 -19.13 10.33
C ILE A 252 10.69 -19.18 11.08
N ARG A 253 11.22 -18.03 11.49
CA ARG A 253 12.47 -17.94 12.25
C ARG A 253 12.32 -18.53 13.66
N MET A 254 11.21 -18.26 14.35
CA MET A 254 10.94 -18.84 15.67
C MET A 254 10.77 -20.37 15.58
N ASP A 255 10.03 -20.86 14.59
CA ASP A 255 9.84 -22.29 14.35
C ASP A 255 11.17 -22.98 14.03
N PHE A 256 12.05 -22.33 13.26
CA PHE A 256 13.40 -22.81 13.00
C PHE A 256 14.22 -22.98 14.29
N VAL A 257 14.25 -21.96 15.16
CA VAL A 257 14.98 -22.02 16.44
C VAL A 257 14.40 -23.07 17.38
N GLY A 258 13.07 -23.16 17.44
CA GLY A 258 12.38 -24.17 18.24
C GLY A 258 12.73 -25.60 17.79
N ASN A 259 12.57 -25.88 16.49
CA ASN A 259 12.88 -27.18 15.92
C ASN A 259 14.37 -27.54 16.02
N ALA A 260 15.27 -26.58 15.78
CA ALA A 260 16.70 -26.72 16.00
C ALA A 260 17.02 -27.17 17.43
N SER A 261 16.43 -26.49 18.41
CA SER A 261 16.63 -26.80 19.83
C SER A 261 16.14 -28.20 20.19
N HIS A 262 15.01 -28.63 19.63
CA HIS A 262 14.48 -29.99 19.85
C HIS A 262 15.34 -31.08 19.20
N GLU A 263 15.79 -30.87 17.96
CA GLU A 263 16.63 -31.84 17.24
C GLU A 263 18.05 -31.93 17.82
N LEU A 264 18.57 -30.86 18.44
CA LEU A 264 19.84 -30.89 19.18
C LEU A 264 19.71 -31.57 20.55
N ARG A 265 18.61 -31.32 21.29
CA ARG A 265 18.41 -31.87 22.64
C ARG A 265 18.33 -33.40 22.64
N THR A 266 17.64 -33.98 21.67
CA THR A 266 17.42 -35.43 21.60
C THR A 266 18.74 -36.25 21.59
N PRO A 267 19.67 -36.06 20.63
CA PRO A 267 20.92 -36.81 20.62
C PRO A 267 21.79 -36.48 21.84
N LEU A 268 21.77 -35.23 22.33
CA LEU A 268 22.54 -34.83 23.51
C LEU A 268 22.07 -35.57 24.78
N THR A 269 20.75 -35.70 24.98
CA THR A 269 20.20 -36.48 26.11
C THR A 269 20.53 -37.96 25.98
N SER A 270 20.51 -38.52 24.76
CA SER A 270 20.90 -39.91 24.51
C SER A 270 22.38 -40.16 24.81
N ILE A 271 23.27 -39.29 24.31
CA ILE A 271 24.71 -39.35 24.58
C ILE A 271 24.95 -39.30 26.09
N LYS A 272 24.32 -38.35 26.79
CA LYS A 272 24.46 -38.21 28.24
C LYS A 272 24.03 -39.49 28.96
N GLY A 273 22.88 -40.05 28.61
CA GLY A 273 22.37 -41.29 29.21
C GLY A 273 23.32 -42.47 29.01
N TYR A 274 23.78 -42.73 27.78
CA TYR A 274 24.71 -43.83 27.52
C TYR A 274 26.07 -43.64 28.18
N VAL A 275 26.59 -42.40 28.24
CA VAL A 275 27.83 -42.10 28.95
C VAL A 275 27.68 -42.31 30.47
N ASP A 276 26.55 -41.91 31.06
CA ASP A 276 26.29 -42.13 32.48
C ASP A 276 26.14 -43.63 32.80
N THR A 277 25.46 -44.41 31.94
CA THR A 277 25.39 -45.87 32.06
C THR A 277 26.77 -46.52 31.93
N LEU A 278 27.57 -46.14 30.93
CA LEU A 278 28.94 -46.62 30.76
C LEU A 278 29.82 -46.37 31.99
N LYS A 279 29.69 -45.18 32.59
CA LYS A 279 30.43 -44.84 33.82
C LYS A 279 30.04 -45.73 34.99
N GLU A 280 28.79 -46.17 35.07
CA GLU A 280 28.33 -47.08 36.12
C GLU A 280 28.74 -48.53 35.84
N ASP A 281 28.65 -48.98 34.59
CA ASP A 281 29.09 -50.30 34.16
C ASP A 281 30.59 -50.51 34.39
N VAL A 282 31.41 -49.46 34.18
CA VAL A 282 32.85 -49.49 34.48
C VAL A 282 33.11 -49.65 35.99
N LYS A 283 32.30 -49.03 36.85
CA LYS A 283 32.45 -49.19 38.32
C LYS A 283 32.00 -50.57 38.79
N THR A 284 30.92 -51.11 38.21
CA THR A 284 30.33 -52.40 38.61
C THR A 284 30.96 -53.60 37.91
N GLY A 285 31.84 -53.37 36.92
CA GLY A 285 32.53 -54.40 36.15
C GLY A 285 31.70 -55.03 35.02
N GLN A 286 30.54 -54.46 34.66
CA GLN A 286 29.59 -55.00 33.68
C GLN A 286 29.82 -54.46 32.25
N ILE A 287 31.05 -54.58 31.75
CA ILE A 287 31.52 -53.88 30.53
C ILE A 287 31.11 -54.59 29.23
N GLN A 288 30.29 -55.66 29.28
CA GLN A 288 29.98 -56.48 28.09
C GLN A 288 29.24 -55.70 26.99
N GLN A 289 28.50 -54.64 27.33
CA GLN A 289 27.76 -53.81 26.35
C GLN A 289 28.47 -52.51 25.97
N ALA A 290 29.67 -52.25 26.51
CA ALA A 290 30.29 -50.94 26.38
C ALA A 290 30.56 -50.53 24.91
N GLY A 291 30.98 -51.48 24.07
CA GLY A 291 31.16 -51.24 22.64
C GLY A 291 29.87 -50.74 21.96
N LYS A 292 28.73 -51.39 22.23
CA LYS A 292 27.44 -50.99 21.66
C LYS A 292 27.02 -49.59 22.09
N PHE A 293 27.27 -49.23 23.35
CA PHE A 293 26.96 -47.88 23.85
C PHE A 293 27.87 -46.83 23.22
N LEU A 294 29.17 -47.12 23.07
CA LEU A 294 30.11 -46.24 22.37
C LEU A 294 29.72 -46.04 20.90
N ASP A 295 29.27 -47.09 20.21
CA ASP A 295 28.77 -46.98 18.84
C ASP A 295 27.54 -46.07 18.75
N ILE A 296 26.62 -46.17 19.72
CA ILE A 296 25.43 -45.30 19.78
C ILE A 296 25.84 -43.85 20.07
N VAL A 297 26.80 -43.62 20.97
CA VAL A 297 27.34 -42.29 21.27
C VAL A 297 27.98 -41.68 20.02
N SER A 298 28.84 -42.44 19.31
CA SER A 298 29.50 -41.99 18.09
C SER A 298 28.48 -41.58 17.03
N ARG A 299 27.50 -42.45 16.73
CA ARG A 299 26.44 -42.13 15.76
C ARG A 299 25.64 -40.88 16.11
N ASN A 300 25.38 -40.65 17.40
CA ASN A 300 24.68 -39.43 17.83
C ASN A 300 25.55 -38.18 17.72
N ILE A 301 26.86 -38.28 17.93
CA ILE A 301 27.81 -37.18 17.71
C ILE A 301 27.88 -36.81 16.24
N ASP A 302 28.03 -37.81 15.35
CA ASP A 302 28.08 -37.59 13.89
C ASP A 302 26.80 -36.91 13.41
N ARG A 303 25.64 -37.36 13.88
CA ARG A 303 24.34 -36.72 13.59
C ARG A 303 24.28 -35.27 14.06
N LEU A 304 24.87 -34.96 15.21
CA LEU A 304 24.90 -33.61 15.77
C LEU A 304 25.81 -32.70 14.93
N MET A 305 26.94 -33.23 14.46
CA MET A 305 27.83 -32.53 13.53
C MET A 305 27.14 -32.22 12.19
N ASP A 306 26.45 -33.20 11.60
CA ASP A 306 25.66 -33.01 10.38
C ASP A 306 24.61 -31.92 10.55
N LEU A 307 23.88 -31.95 11.68
CA LEU A 307 22.85 -30.97 11.98
C LEU A 307 23.42 -29.55 12.10
N VAL A 308 24.57 -29.40 12.77
CA VAL A 308 25.26 -28.09 12.89
C VAL A 308 25.75 -27.60 11.54
N ASN A 309 26.35 -28.47 10.72
CA ASN A 309 26.82 -28.14 9.38
C ASN A 309 25.67 -27.71 8.45
N ASP A 310 24.52 -28.39 8.54
CA ASP A 310 23.31 -28.03 7.80
C ASP A 310 22.76 -26.66 8.24
N MET A 311 22.76 -26.36 9.55
CA MET A 311 22.34 -25.05 10.06
C MET A 311 23.25 -23.92 9.58
N LEU A 312 24.58 -24.12 9.61
CA LEU A 312 25.54 -23.16 9.07
C LEU A 312 25.35 -22.97 7.56
N SER A 313 25.06 -24.04 6.83
CA SER A 313 24.75 -23.99 5.39
C SER A 313 23.50 -23.15 5.11
N ILE A 314 22.43 -23.31 5.89
CA ILE A 314 21.21 -22.50 5.72
C ILE A 314 21.48 -21.03 6.06
N ASN A 315 22.14 -20.73 7.18
CA ASN A 315 22.45 -19.36 7.56
C ASN A 315 23.31 -18.64 6.51
N THR A 316 24.28 -19.33 5.93
CA THR A 316 25.11 -18.76 4.86
C THR A 316 24.33 -18.55 3.56
N LEU A 317 23.37 -19.42 3.24
CA LEU A 317 22.49 -19.27 2.07
C LEU A 317 21.43 -18.16 2.25
N GLU A 318 20.94 -17.94 3.47
CA GLU A 318 19.95 -16.90 3.79
C GLU A 318 20.54 -15.50 3.95
N ALA A 319 21.84 -15.40 4.26
CA ALA A 319 22.52 -14.12 4.30
C ALA A 319 22.41 -13.47 2.91
N SER A 320 21.75 -12.31 2.83
CA SER A 320 21.25 -11.66 1.61
C SER A 320 22.29 -11.32 0.52
N ASN A 321 23.56 -11.71 0.69
CA ASN A 321 24.70 -11.44 -0.17
C ASN A 321 25.67 -12.64 -0.30
N SER A 322 25.21 -13.90 -0.19
CA SER A 322 26.08 -15.02 -0.59
C SER A 322 26.23 -15.01 -2.11
N GLU A 323 27.16 -14.20 -2.62
CA GLU A 323 27.54 -14.20 -4.03
C GLU A 323 27.90 -15.62 -4.46
N LEU A 324 27.18 -16.14 -5.46
CA LEU A 324 27.52 -17.40 -6.08
C LEU A 324 28.87 -17.27 -6.76
N LYS A 325 29.77 -18.21 -6.49
CA LYS A 325 31.03 -18.30 -7.22
C LYS A 325 30.78 -19.09 -8.50
N LEU A 326 30.29 -18.40 -9.51
CA LEU A 326 29.96 -19.02 -10.79
C LEU A 326 31.23 -19.40 -11.54
N GLU A 327 31.33 -20.67 -11.90
CA GLU A 327 32.38 -21.23 -12.74
C GLU A 327 31.79 -22.22 -13.74
N MET A 328 32.54 -22.55 -14.79
CA MET A 328 32.12 -23.54 -15.77
C MET A 328 32.27 -24.94 -15.18
N ILE A 329 31.15 -25.62 -14.96
CA ILE A 329 31.13 -26.96 -14.34
C ILE A 329 30.80 -28.05 -15.37
N HIS A 330 31.45 -29.20 -15.22
CA HIS A 330 31.16 -30.41 -16.00
C HIS A 330 30.19 -31.31 -15.22
N PRO A 331 28.92 -31.47 -15.67
CA PRO A 331 27.88 -32.15 -14.89
C PRO A 331 28.19 -33.62 -14.56
N LEU A 332 28.83 -34.34 -15.49
CA LEU A 332 29.23 -35.73 -15.28
C LEU A 332 30.34 -35.85 -14.23
N ALA A 333 31.42 -35.06 -14.37
CA ALA A 333 32.56 -35.10 -13.47
C ALA A 333 32.17 -34.80 -12.01
N ILE A 334 31.32 -33.80 -11.78
CA ILE A 334 30.83 -33.47 -10.44
C ILE A 334 29.92 -34.56 -9.87
N SER A 335 29.14 -35.23 -10.72
CA SER A 335 28.29 -36.36 -10.30
C SER A 335 29.14 -37.58 -9.94
N GLU A 336 30.15 -37.90 -10.74
CA GLU A 336 31.10 -38.99 -10.47
C GLU A 336 31.88 -38.76 -9.17
N HIS A 337 32.30 -37.52 -8.90
CA HIS A 337 32.92 -37.15 -7.64
C HIS A 337 32.01 -37.49 -6.44
N VAL A 338 30.77 -37.02 -6.45
CA VAL A 338 29.79 -37.30 -5.38
C VAL A 338 29.49 -38.80 -5.26
N VAL A 339 29.38 -39.51 -6.38
CA VAL A 339 29.16 -40.97 -6.36
C VAL A 339 30.33 -41.70 -5.71
N SER A 340 31.57 -41.25 -5.94
CA SER A 340 32.77 -41.84 -5.32
C SER A 340 32.78 -41.65 -3.79
N GLU A 341 32.33 -40.49 -3.29
CA GLU A 341 32.21 -40.24 -1.85
C GLU A 341 31.15 -41.13 -1.19
N LEU A 342 30.05 -41.41 -1.91
CA LEU A 342 28.93 -42.22 -1.41
C LEU A 342 29.07 -43.71 -1.71
N ALA A 343 30.15 -44.12 -2.39
CA ALA A 343 30.34 -45.49 -2.86
C ALA A 343 30.34 -46.52 -1.73
N VAL A 344 30.95 -46.20 -0.58
CA VAL A 344 30.99 -47.10 0.58
C VAL A 344 29.59 -47.38 1.12
N MET A 345 28.80 -46.33 1.38
CA MET A 345 27.42 -46.46 1.85
C MET A 345 26.51 -47.17 0.84
N ALA A 346 26.71 -46.92 -0.46
CA ALA A 346 25.97 -47.60 -1.51
C ALA A 346 26.33 -49.10 -1.57
N ALA A 347 27.61 -49.44 -1.44
CA ALA A 347 28.11 -50.82 -1.45
C ALA A 347 27.60 -51.63 -0.25
N GLU A 348 27.58 -51.04 0.96
CA GLU A 348 27.02 -51.68 2.16
C GLU A 348 25.57 -52.14 1.98
N LYS A 349 24.81 -51.46 1.10
CA LYS A 349 23.43 -51.77 0.76
C LYS A 349 23.27 -52.44 -0.61
N ASN A 350 24.34 -52.83 -1.31
CA ASN A 350 24.27 -53.36 -2.67
C ASN A 350 23.48 -52.46 -3.64
N ILE A 351 23.61 -51.14 -3.52
CA ILE A 351 22.93 -50.16 -4.38
C ILE A 351 23.83 -49.83 -5.58
N THR A 352 23.26 -49.86 -6.78
CA THR A 352 23.95 -49.40 -7.99
C THR A 352 23.59 -47.95 -8.29
N ILE A 353 24.59 -47.08 -8.47
CA ILE A 353 24.36 -45.69 -8.89
C ILE A 353 24.83 -45.54 -10.34
N ARG A 354 23.95 -45.03 -11.22
CA ARG A 354 24.25 -44.78 -12.63
C ARG A 354 24.20 -43.29 -12.92
N VAL A 355 25.21 -42.77 -13.60
CA VAL A 355 25.30 -41.37 -14.01
C VAL A 355 25.23 -41.30 -15.52
N ASN A 356 24.20 -40.63 -16.04
CA ASN A 356 23.96 -40.48 -17.47
C ASN A 356 23.69 -39.01 -17.80
N GLY A 357 24.01 -38.59 -19.02
CA GLY A 357 23.64 -37.27 -19.52
C GLY A 357 24.65 -36.73 -20.51
N ASP A 358 24.16 -36.11 -21.58
CA ASP A 358 24.99 -35.41 -22.57
C ASP A 358 24.63 -33.93 -22.53
N VAL A 359 25.30 -33.21 -21.63
CA VAL A 359 25.04 -31.80 -21.36
C VAL A 359 26.36 -31.05 -21.37
N PRO A 360 26.47 -29.94 -22.13
CA PRO A 360 27.68 -29.14 -22.14
C PRO A 360 27.94 -28.50 -20.77
N PRO A 361 29.19 -28.08 -20.50
CA PRO A 361 29.49 -27.34 -19.29
C PRO A 361 28.65 -26.06 -19.20
N PHE A 362 28.25 -25.69 -17.98
CA PHE A 362 27.43 -24.50 -17.73
C PHE A 362 27.91 -23.74 -16.50
N LEU A 363 27.54 -22.45 -16.42
CA LEU A 363 27.91 -21.59 -15.30
C LEU A 363 27.06 -21.90 -14.06
N ALA A 364 27.70 -22.37 -13.00
CA ALA A 364 27.10 -22.58 -11.68
C ALA A 364 28.17 -22.53 -10.58
N ASP A 365 27.75 -22.48 -9.31
CA ASP A 365 28.67 -22.66 -8.19
C ASP A 365 28.90 -24.16 -7.93
N ALA A 366 30.09 -24.68 -8.26
CA ALA A 366 30.37 -26.11 -8.20
C ALA A 366 30.11 -26.69 -6.81
N ARG A 367 30.57 -26.01 -5.75
CA ARG A 367 30.41 -26.49 -4.37
C ARG A 367 28.95 -26.58 -3.96
N LYS A 368 28.11 -25.67 -4.47
CA LYS A 368 26.66 -25.69 -4.20
C LYS A 368 25.94 -26.76 -5.02
N VAL A 369 26.33 -26.98 -6.28
CA VAL A 369 25.78 -28.07 -7.11
C VAL A 369 26.16 -29.43 -6.54
N GLU A 370 27.40 -29.59 -6.09
CA GLU A 370 27.87 -30.76 -5.35
C GLU A 370 27.03 -31.01 -4.08
N GLN A 371 26.76 -29.96 -3.31
CA GLN A 371 25.89 -30.05 -2.13
C GLN A 371 24.45 -30.49 -2.48
N VAL A 372 23.90 -30.03 -3.61
CA VAL A 372 22.59 -30.50 -4.11
C VAL A 372 22.65 -31.99 -4.43
N LEU A 373 23.62 -32.42 -5.23
CA LEU A 373 23.82 -33.82 -5.59
C LEU A 373 23.98 -34.70 -4.34
N ARG A 374 24.88 -34.32 -3.42
CA ARG A 374 25.12 -35.06 -2.18
C ARG A 374 23.84 -35.19 -1.34
N ASN A 375 23.05 -34.12 -1.19
CA ASN A 375 21.81 -34.18 -0.45
C ASN A 375 20.75 -35.09 -1.10
N LEU A 376 20.60 -35.03 -2.43
CA LEU A 376 19.64 -35.86 -3.14
C LEU A 376 20.06 -37.34 -3.19
N VAL A 377 21.31 -37.61 -3.54
CA VAL A 377 21.84 -38.98 -3.69
C VAL A 377 21.98 -39.67 -2.33
N SER A 378 22.45 -38.96 -1.29
CA SER A 378 22.50 -39.56 0.06
C SER A 378 21.11 -39.86 0.60
N ASN A 379 20.10 -39.03 0.31
CA ASN A 379 18.71 -39.34 0.65
C ASN A 379 18.24 -40.59 -0.09
N ALA A 380 18.50 -40.70 -1.40
CA ALA A 380 18.16 -41.90 -2.16
C ALA A 380 18.83 -43.17 -1.58
N VAL A 381 20.14 -43.14 -1.29
CA VAL A 381 20.87 -44.26 -0.65
C VAL A 381 20.30 -44.62 0.73
N LYS A 382 19.86 -43.63 1.50
CA LYS A 382 19.27 -43.84 2.84
C LYS A 382 17.93 -44.57 2.78
N TYR A 383 17.04 -44.20 1.85
CA TYR A 383 15.65 -44.68 1.82
C TYR A 383 15.37 -45.83 0.86
N ILE A 384 16.25 -46.07 -0.11
CA ILE A 384 16.07 -47.16 -1.06
C ILE A 384 16.39 -48.53 -0.40
N PRO A 385 15.63 -49.59 -0.69
CA PRO A 385 15.95 -50.95 -0.24
C PRO A 385 17.29 -51.44 -0.81
N SER A 386 17.86 -52.49 -0.20
CA SER A 386 19.10 -53.11 -0.70
C SER A 386 18.90 -53.75 -2.08
N GLY A 387 19.92 -53.71 -2.95
CA GLY A 387 19.89 -54.36 -4.28
C GLY A 387 19.26 -53.51 -5.40
N LYS A 388 19.00 -52.24 -5.12
CA LYS A 388 18.22 -51.31 -5.97
C LYS A 388 19.10 -50.32 -6.72
N THR A 389 18.51 -49.49 -7.61
CA THR A 389 19.28 -48.61 -8.50
C THR A 389 18.87 -47.14 -8.35
N ILE A 390 19.88 -46.27 -8.26
CA ILE A 390 19.71 -44.82 -8.32
C ILE A 390 20.23 -44.33 -9.67
N GLN A 391 19.44 -43.52 -10.38
CA GLN A 391 19.86 -42.88 -11.63
C GLN A 391 20.02 -41.38 -11.43
N ILE A 392 21.20 -40.87 -11.76
CA ILE A 392 21.49 -39.45 -11.88
C ILE A 392 21.48 -39.13 -13.37
N ARG A 393 20.60 -38.23 -13.79
CA ARG A 393 20.46 -37.84 -15.19
C ARG A 393 20.59 -36.35 -15.38
N TRP A 394 21.45 -35.95 -16.30
CA TRP A 394 21.54 -34.57 -16.79
C TRP A 394 20.92 -34.46 -18.18
N GLU A 395 20.02 -33.51 -18.36
CA GLU A 395 19.32 -33.23 -19.62
C GLU A 395 19.34 -31.73 -19.90
N ARG A 396 19.36 -31.34 -21.17
CA ARG A 396 19.14 -29.95 -21.60
C ARG A 396 17.70 -29.77 -22.03
N ASP A 397 17.01 -28.79 -21.47
CA ASP A 397 15.64 -28.44 -21.88
C ASP A 397 15.64 -27.50 -23.10
N ILE A 398 14.51 -27.48 -23.80
CA ILE A 398 14.23 -26.64 -24.98
C ILE A 398 14.25 -25.15 -24.60
N LYS A 399 14.04 -24.80 -23.32
CA LYS A 399 13.92 -23.42 -22.81
C LYS A 399 15.20 -22.82 -22.21
N GLU A 400 16.39 -23.28 -22.63
CA GLU A 400 17.67 -22.84 -22.05
C GLU A 400 17.85 -23.17 -20.55
N TYR A 401 17.41 -24.36 -20.11
CA TYR A 401 17.68 -24.88 -18.76
C TYR A 401 18.52 -26.16 -18.81
N ILE A 402 19.36 -26.36 -17.80
CA ILE A 402 19.99 -27.64 -17.48
C ILE A 402 19.18 -28.32 -16.37
N ILE A 403 18.73 -29.54 -16.62
CA ILE A 403 17.92 -30.32 -15.69
C ILE A 403 18.77 -31.45 -15.11
N LEU A 404 18.87 -31.47 -13.78
CA LEU A 404 19.36 -32.59 -12.99
C LEU A 404 18.16 -33.40 -12.46
N ARG A 405 18.11 -34.69 -12.78
CA ARG A 405 17.15 -35.65 -12.22
C ARG A 405 17.88 -36.66 -11.36
N VAL A 406 17.40 -36.87 -10.14
CA VAL A 406 17.83 -37.96 -9.26
C VAL A 406 16.62 -38.87 -9.05
N ILE A 407 16.70 -40.08 -9.59
CA ILE A 407 15.61 -41.05 -9.63
C ILE A 407 16.01 -42.26 -8.78
N ASP A 408 15.17 -42.61 -7.81
CA ASP A 408 15.28 -43.82 -7.01
C ASP A 408 14.08 -44.74 -7.25
N ASP A 409 14.28 -46.07 -7.15
CA ASP A 409 13.22 -47.08 -7.20
C ASP A 409 12.85 -47.60 -5.79
N GLY A 410 12.78 -46.68 -4.83
CA GLY A 410 12.46 -46.93 -3.43
C GLY A 410 10.98 -46.99 -3.09
N GLN A 411 10.65 -46.83 -1.81
CA GLN A 411 9.29 -46.87 -1.27
C GLN A 411 8.36 -45.74 -1.77
N GLY A 412 8.92 -44.73 -2.43
CA GLY A 412 8.20 -43.52 -2.81
C GLY A 412 7.72 -42.68 -1.62
N ILE A 413 6.97 -41.63 -1.93
CA ILE A 413 6.51 -40.61 -0.99
C ILE A 413 5.02 -40.38 -1.21
N PRO A 414 4.17 -40.51 -0.18
CA PRO A 414 2.75 -40.22 -0.30
C PRO A 414 2.48 -38.76 -0.67
N GLU A 415 1.48 -38.53 -1.52
CA GLU A 415 1.15 -37.23 -2.12
C GLU A 415 0.98 -36.11 -1.08
N GLN A 416 0.35 -36.40 0.06
CA GLN A 416 0.14 -35.46 1.16
C GLN A 416 1.41 -34.84 1.74
N HIS A 417 2.58 -35.44 1.49
CA HIS A 417 3.87 -34.96 1.99
C HIS A 417 4.63 -34.10 0.97
N LEU A 418 4.31 -34.19 -0.33
CA LEU A 418 5.14 -33.65 -1.41
C LEU A 418 5.34 -32.13 -1.31
N ASP A 419 4.27 -31.39 -1.01
CA ASP A 419 4.31 -29.91 -0.88
C ASP A 419 5.21 -29.44 0.26
N ARG A 420 5.41 -30.31 1.26
CA ARG A 420 6.09 -29.99 2.52
C ARG A 420 7.51 -30.54 2.59
N LEU A 421 7.93 -31.38 1.64
CA LEU A 421 9.26 -32.03 1.66
C LEU A 421 10.44 -31.05 1.71
N PHE A 422 10.25 -29.84 1.17
CA PHE A 422 11.27 -28.80 1.17
C PHE A 422 11.16 -27.82 2.35
N GLU A 423 10.22 -28.05 3.28
CA GLU A 423 10.16 -27.33 4.56
C GLU A 423 11.33 -27.74 5.48
N ARG A 424 11.79 -26.82 6.32
CA ARG A 424 12.88 -27.09 7.27
C ARG A 424 12.41 -28.07 8.34
N PHE A 425 13.28 -29.02 8.70
CA PHE A 425 13.03 -30.06 9.70
C PHE A 425 11.85 -30.98 9.39
N TYR A 426 11.32 -30.94 8.16
CA TYR A 426 10.19 -31.78 7.78
C TYR A 426 10.63 -33.22 7.53
N ARG A 427 9.85 -34.16 8.06
CA ARG A 427 10.09 -35.61 7.96
C ARG A 427 8.75 -36.34 7.95
N ILE A 428 8.61 -37.34 7.09
CA ILE A 428 7.38 -38.13 6.92
C ILE A 428 7.04 -38.91 8.20
N ASP A 429 8.04 -39.58 8.78
CA ASP A 429 7.88 -40.30 10.06
C ASP A 429 8.90 -39.81 11.10
N LYS A 430 8.44 -39.58 12.34
CA LYS A 430 9.29 -39.17 13.47
C LYS A 430 9.79 -40.37 14.30
N GLY A 431 9.13 -41.52 14.23
CA GLY A 431 9.39 -42.70 15.06
C GLY A 431 10.33 -43.73 14.44
N ARG A 432 10.01 -44.25 13.25
CA ARG A 432 10.73 -45.38 12.60
C ARG A 432 12.01 -44.95 11.87
N THR A 433 12.10 -43.67 11.53
CA THR A 433 13.16 -43.05 10.72
C THR A 433 14.24 -42.37 11.54
N ARG A 434 14.12 -42.35 12.89
CA ARG A 434 15.17 -41.78 13.75
C ARG A 434 16.51 -42.50 13.57
N ASP A 435 16.47 -43.80 13.27
CA ASP A 435 17.64 -44.64 13.03
C ASP A 435 18.26 -44.43 11.63
N ALA A 436 17.48 -43.93 10.66
CA ALA A 436 17.94 -43.68 9.28
C ALA A 436 18.69 -42.34 9.08
N GLY A 437 18.91 -41.55 10.15
CA GLY A 437 19.90 -40.46 10.14
C GLY A 437 19.62 -39.27 9.21
N GLY A 438 18.46 -38.63 9.33
CA GLY A 438 18.13 -37.39 8.60
C GLY A 438 17.94 -36.19 9.53
N THR A 439 18.57 -35.06 9.22
CA THR A 439 18.40 -33.75 9.90
C THR A 439 17.08 -33.08 9.55
N GLY A 440 16.47 -33.44 8.41
CA GLY A 440 15.31 -32.76 7.84
C GLY A 440 15.66 -31.40 7.22
N LEU A 441 16.95 -31.07 7.09
CA LEU A 441 17.42 -29.80 6.50
C LEU A 441 17.95 -29.96 5.07
N GLY A 442 18.38 -31.17 4.67
CA GLY A 442 18.99 -31.41 3.36
C GLY A 442 18.15 -30.94 2.16
N LEU A 443 16.85 -31.26 2.11
CA LEU A 443 15.99 -30.81 1.00
C LEU A 443 15.69 -29.30 1.05
N ALA A 444 15.62 -28.71 2.24
CA ALA A 444 15.50 -27.26 2.37
C ALA A 444 16.77 -26.55 1.86
N ILE A 445 17.95 -27.11 2.10
CA ILE A 445 19.22 -26.64 1.54
C ILE A 445 19.20 -26.73 0.01
N VAL A 446 18.72 -27.84 -0.56
CA VAL A 446 18.57 -27.98 -2.02
C VAL A 446 17.70 -26.86 -2.58
N LYS A 447 16.52 -26.61 -1.97
CA LYS A 447 15.61 -25.54 -2.41
C LYS A 447 16.28 -24.16 -2.39
N HIS A 448 17.00 -23.83 -1.31
CA HIS A 448 17.71 -22.54 -1.19
C HIS A 448 18.83 -22.40 -2.23
N ILE A 449 19.60 -23.46 -2.48
CA ILE A 449 20.64 -23.46 -3.51
C ILE A 449 20.04 -23.26 -4.90
N MET A 450 18.94 -23.94 -5.21
CA MET A 450 18.29 -23.77 -6.51
C MET A 450 17.75 -22.35 -6.68
N GLN A 451 17.14 -21.78 -5.64
CA GLN A 451 16.63 -20.41 -5.64
C GLN A 451 17.76 -19.38 -5.83
N SER A 452 18.92 -19.56 -5.17
CA SER A 452 20.05 -18.64 -5.35
C SER A 452 20.63 -18.68 -6.78
N HIS A 453 20.56 -19.83 -7.45
CA HIS A 453 20.92 -19.96 -8.86
C HIS A 453 19.86 -19.37 -9.81
N GLY A 454 18.68 -18.97 -9.32
CA GLY A 454 17.53 -18.57 -10.14
C GLY A 454 16.80 -19.75 -10.78
N GLY A 455 17.03 -20.96 -10.25
CA GLY A 455 16.44 -22.20 -10.70
C GLY A 455 15.26 -22.66 -9.82
N THR A 456 14.78 -23.87 -10.09
CA THR A 456 13.67 -24.49 -9.37
C THR A 456 13.98 -25.92 -8.98
N VAL A 457 13.32 -26.41 -7.93
CA VAL A 457 13.33 -27.83 -7.53
C VAL A 457 11.90 -28.34 -7.45
N ALA A 458 11.67 -29.55 -7.94
CA ALA A 458 10.41 -30.26 -7.88
C ALA A 458 10.63 -31.73 -7.52
N VAL A 459 9.57 -32.41 -7.14
CA VAL A 459 9.58 -33.84 -6.81
C VAL A 459 8.35 -34.50 -7.41
N LYS A 460 8.54 -35.68 -7.99
CA LYS A 460 7.47 -36.58 -8.41
C LYS A 460 7.69 -37.91 -7.70
N SER A 461 6.66 -38.44 -7.07
CA SER A 461 6.79 -39.74 -6.42
C SER A 461 5.46 -40.45 -6.36
N ILE A 462 5.52 -41.77 -6.47
CA ILE A 462 4.38 -42.67 -6.31
C ILE A 462 4.82 -43.72 -5.31
N VAL A 463 3.96 -44.00 -4.32
CA VAL A 463 4.22 -45.02 -3.30
C VAL A 463 4.54 -46.36 -3.97
N ASP A 464 5.58 -47.03 -3.48
CA ASP A 464 6.13 -48.30 -3.97
C ASP A 464 6.71 -48.28 -5.41
N GLN A 465 6.79 -47.11 -6.05
CA GLN A 465 7.42 -46.94 -7.37
C GLN A 465 8.67 -46.07 -7.35
N GLY A 466 8.95 -45.41 -6.22
CA GLY A 466 10.13 -44.58 -6.02
C GLY A 466 9.88 -43.08 -6.19
N SER A 467 10.96 -42.30 -6.27
CA SER A 467 10.91 -40.85 -6.32
C SER A 467 11.84 -40.29 -7.37
N GLU A 468 11.45 -39.17 -7.97
CA GLU A 468 12.21 -38.38 -8.92
C GLU A 468 12.31 -36.95 -8.40
N PHE A 469 13.52 -36.52 -8.04
CA PHE A 469 13.82 -35.13 -7.71
C PHE A 469 14.38 -34.43 -8.96
N ILE A 470 13.82 -33.27 -9.29
CA ILE A 470 14.08 -32.53 -10.53
C ILE A 470 14.58 -31.13 -10.17
N CYS A 471 15.83 -30.83 -10.46
CA CYS A 471 16.46 -29.52 -10.27
C CYS A 471 16.70 -28.86 -11.63
N SER A 472 16.18 -27.66 -11.84
CA SER A 472 16.32 -26.91 -13.10
C SER A 472 17.21 -25.68 -12.90
N PHE A 473 18.35 -25.64 -13.57
CA PHE A 473 19.30 -24.52 -13.56
C PHE A 473 19.14 -23.67 -14.82
N PRO A 474 18.99 -22.34 -14.73
CA PRO A 474 18.96 -21.49 -15.91
C PRO A 474 20.35 -21.47 -16.57
N ILE A 475 20.42 -21.62 -17.90
CA ILE A 475 21.65 -21.41 -18.65
C ILE A 475 21.91 -19.91 -18.68
N ARG A 476 22.87 -19.46 -17.87
CA ARG A 476 23.36 -18.08 -17.92
C ARG A 476 24.32 -17.96 -19.11
N LYS A 477 24.08 -16.96 -19.97
CA LYS A 477 24.95 -16.64 -21.10
C LYS A 477 26.24 -15.97 -20.66
#